data_AF-A0A392VR66-F1
#
_entry.id   AF-A0A392VR66-F1
#
_cell.length_a   1.000
_cell.length_b   1.000
_cell.length_c   1.000
_cell.angle_alpha   90.00
_cell.angle_beta   90.00
_cell.angle_gamma   90.00
#
_symmetry.space_group_name_H-M   'P 1'
#
loop_
_entity.id
_entity.type
_entity.pdbx_description
1 polymer ?
#
loop_
_entity_poly.entity_id
_entity_poly.type
_entity_poly.pdbx_seq_one_letter_code
_entity_poly.pdbx_strand_id
1 'polypeptide(L)' 'VLWAYRTTPHSTTGETPFRLAYGTEAIIPVEIGEPSRRTEQPLDEEMNNEALREELDLVEEIRTGASLRE' A
#
# COMPACT_ATOMS: atom_id res chain seq x y z
N VAL A 1 -21.46 -3.12 3.28
CA VAL A 1 -21.83 -4.45 2.74
C VAL A 1 -20.62 -5.23 2.19
N LEU A 2 -19.80 -4.65 1.31
CA LEU A 2 -18.64 -5.33 0.71
C LEU A 2 -17.56 -5.78 1.72
N TRP A 3 -17.31 -4.98 2.76
CA TRP A 3 -16.35 -5.32 3.81
C TRP A 3 -16.71 -6.63 4.52
N ALA A 4 -17.95 -6.72 5.00
CA ALA A 4 -18.45 -7.92 5.67
C ALA A 4 -18.32 -9.18 4.79
N TYR A 5 -18.57 -9.06 3.49
CA TYR A 5 -18.35 -10.18 2.56
C TYR A 5 -16.88 -10.61 2.47
N ARG A 6 -15.94 -9.66 2.44
CA ARG A 6 -14.50 -9.93 2.32
C ARG A 6 -13.87 -10.49 3.59
N THR A 7 -14.40 -10.14 4.76
CA THR A 7 -13.83 -10.50 6.07
C THR A 7 -14.61 -11.58 6.81
N THR A 8 -15.73 -12.07 6.27
CA THR A 8 -16.46 -13.20 6.87
C THR A 8 -15.90 -14.51 6.34
N PRO A 9 -15.52 -15.46 7.20
CA PRO A 9 -15.04 -16.76 6.75
C PRO A 9 -16.15 -17.54 6.06
N HIS A 10 -15.83 -18.20 4.95
CA HIS A 10 -16.78 -19.08 4.28
C HIS A 10 -16.98 -20.36 5.09
N SER A 11 -18.23 -20.81 5.25
CA SER A 11 -18.56 -22.01 6.04
C SER A 11 -17.88 -23.30 5.55
N THR A 12 -17.53 -23.37 4.27
CA THR A 12 -16.94 -24.55 3.63
C THR A 12 -15.42 -24.60 3.75
N THR A 13 -14.74 -23.45 3.72
CA THR A 13 -13.27 -23.37 3.75
C THR A 13 -12.73 -22.89 5.09
N GLY A 14 -13.56 -22.26 5.93
CA GLY A 14 -13.13 -21.62 7.17
C GLY A 14 -12.28 -20.36 6.97
N GLU A 15 -12.06 -19.97 5.72
CA GLU A 15 -11.14 -18.90 5.30
C GLU A 15 -11.93 -17.71 4.74
N THR A 16 -11.42 -16.49 4.93
CA THR A 16 -12.06 -15.27 4.40
C THR A 16 -11.69 -15.08 2.92
N PRO A 17 -12.60 -14.55 2.08
CA PRO A 17 -12.26 -14.23 0.69
C PRO A 17 -11.05 -13.30 0.55
N PHE A 18 -10.84 -12.39 1.50
CA PHE A 18 -9.64 -11.53 1.53
C PHE A 18 -8.36 -12.34 1.73
N ARG A 19 -8.37 -13.30 2.67
CA ARG A 19 -7.22 -14.17 2.93
C ARG A 19 -6.89 -15.09 1.77
N LEU A 20 -7.88 -15.55 1.01
CA LEU A 20 -7.65 -16.32 -0.20
C LEU A 20 -7.04 -15.48 -1.34
N ALA A 21 -7.36 -14.19 -1.42
CA ALA A 21 -6.85 -13.30 -2.47
C ALA A 21 -5.45 -12.75 -2.15
N TYR A 22 -5.19 -12.38 -0.90
CA TYR A 22 -3.97 -11.68 -0.49
C TYR A 22 -3.07 -12.51 0.44
N GLY A 23 -3.47 -13.72 0.83
CA GLY A 23 -2.67 -14.63 1.66
C GLY A 23 -2.60 -14.28 3.14
N THR A 24 -3.32 -13.24 3.60
CA THR A 24 -3.32 -12.78 4.99
C THR A 24 -4.72 -12.35 5.44
N GLU A 25 -4.99 -12.36 6.74
CA GLU A 25 -6.27 -11.90 7.28
C GLU A 25 -6.47 -10.39 7.03
N ALA A 26 -7.73 -9.98 6.83
CA ALA A 26 -8.05 -8.56 6.72
C ALA A 26 -7.85 -7.86 8.07
N ILE A 27 -6.80 -7.08 8.20
CA ILE A 27 -6.59 -6.19 9.35
C ILE A 27 -7.23 -4.85 9.02
N ILE A 28 -8.12 -4.35 9.90
CA ILE A 28 -8.64 -2.99 9.78
C ILE A 28 -7.49 -2.03 10.08
N PRO A 29 -7.04 -1.19 9.13
CA PRO A 29 -6.08 -0.15 9.44
C PRO A 29 -6.73 0.82 10.43
N VAL A 30 -5.99 1.21 11.46
CA VAL A 30 -6.42 2.18 12.49
C VAL A 30 -6.85 3.54 11.89
N GLU A 31 -6.43 3.81 10.65
CA GLU A 31 -6.77 4.98 9.83
C GLU A 31 -8.25 5.07 9.39
N ILE A 32 -9.11 4.08 9.71
CA ILE A 32 -10.56 4.21 9.45
C ILE A 32 -11.25 5.17 10.43
N GLY A 33 -10.61 5.50 11.57
CA GLY A 33 -11.12 6.48 12.54
C GLY A 33 -10.44 7.85 12.48
N GLU A 34 -9.13 7.87 12.29
CA GLU A 34 -8.33 9.08 12.11
C GLU A 34 -7.98 9.20 10.63
N PRO A 35 -8.39 10.26 9.93
CA PRO A 35 -8.04 10.40 8.53
C PRO A 35 -6.51 10.39 8.39
N SER A 36 -6.01 9.49 7.54
CA SER A 36 -4.57 9.42 7.23
C SER A 36 -4.11 10.78 6.69
N ARG A 37 -2.83 11.14 6.90
CA ARG A 37 -2.24 12.33 6.25
C ARG A 37 -2.48 12.35 4.73
N ARG A 38 -2.58 11.16 4.12
CA ARG A 38 -2.88 10.98 2.69
C ARG A 38 -4.31 11.40 2.31
N THR A 39 -5.23 11.44 3.26
CA THR A 39 -6.64 11.79 3.09
C THR A 39 -6.94 13.19 3.61
N GLU A 40 -6.29 13.63 4.70
CA GLU A 40 -6.44 15.00 5.24
C GLU A 40 -5.77 16.06 4.38
N GLN A 41 -4.62 15.72 3.79
CA GLN A 41 -3.95 16.54 2.82
C GLN A 41 -4.06 15.84 1.47
N PRO A 42 -4.88 16.35 0.53
CA PRO A 42 -4.62 16.05 -0.86
C PRO A 42 -3.21 16.54 -1.13
N LEU A 43 -2.25 15.62 -1.14
CA LEU A 43 -0.91 15.91 -1.59
C LEU A 43 -1.08 16.46 -3.00
N ASP A 44 -0.58 17.68 -3.22
CA ASP A 44 -0.62 18.29 -4.53
C ASP A 44 -0.05 17.27 -5.52
N GLU A 45 -0.82 16.89 -6.54
CA GLU A 45 -0.42 15.80 -7.43
C GLU A 45 0.95 16.07 -8.05
N GLU A 46 1.27 17.35 -8.26
CA GLU A 46 2.58 17.83 -8.70
C GLU A 46 3.67 17.54 -7.67
N MET A 47 3.45 17.88 -6.40
CA MET A 47 4.39 17.58 -5.30
C MET A 47 4.58 16.07 -5.10
N ASN A 48 3.53 15.28 -5.23
CA ASN A 48 3.64 13.82 -5.14
C ASN A 48 4.41 13.24 -6.33
N ASN A 49 4.22 13.79 -7.54
CA ASN A 49 5.00 13.40 -8.71
C ASN A 49 6.47 13.81 -8.58
N GLU A 50 6.74 14.99 -8.03
CA GLU A 50 8.09 15.48 -7.77
C GLU A 50 8.80 14.59 -6.76
N ALA A 51 8.18 14.33 -5.60
CA ALA A 51 8.72 13.44 -4.58
C ALA A 51 8.97 12.00 -5.11
N LEU A 52 8.08 11.50 -5.98
CA LEU A 52 8.26 10.19 -6.63
C LEU A 52 9.42 10.20 -7.62
N ARG A 53 9.62 11.30 -8.37
CA ARG A 53 10.76 11.45 -9.27
C ARG A 53 12.07 11.54 -8.51
N GLU A 54 12.11 12.29 -7.41
CA GLU A 54 13.29 12.36 -6.54
C GLU A 54 13.65 10.97 -5.98
N GLU A 55 12.67 10.20 -5.53
CA GLU A 55 12.91 8.84 -5.04
C GLU A 55 13.44 7.91 -6.15
N LEU A 56 12.89 8.01 -7.36
CA LEU A 56 13.40 7.28 -8.52
C LEU A 56 14.84 7.66 -8.87
N ASP A 57 15.16 8.95 -8.87
CA ASP A 57 16.49 9.48 -9.16
C ASP A 57 17.52 8.98 -8.14
N LEU A 58 17.16 8.97 -6.86
CA LEU A 58 18.00 8.37 -5.80
C LEU A 58 18.23 6.86 -6.03
N VAL A 59 17.19 6.13 -6.44
CA VAL A 59 17.31 4.69 -6.77
C VAL A 59 18.19 4.47 -7.99
N GLU A 60 18.09 5.33 -9.01
CA GLU A 60 18.97 5.30 -10.18
C GLU A 60 20.40 5.65 -9.83
N GLU A 61 20.64 6.66 -8.98
CA GLU A 61 21.98 7.03 -8.50
C GLU A 61 22.65 5.87 -7.75
N ILE A 62 21.91 5.21 -6.84
CA ILE A 62 22.40 4.02 -6.11
C ILE A 62 22.76 2.90 -7.08
N ARG A 63 21.92 2.65 -8.08
CA ARG A 63 22.16 1.60 -9.09
C ARG A 63 23.38 1.91 -9.94
N THR A 64 23.53 3.16 -10.39
CA THR A 64 24.64 3.62 -11.22
C THR A 64 25.95 3.60 -10.43
N GLY A 65 25.92 4.04 -9.17
CA GLY A 65 27.05 3.96 -8.26
C GLY A 65 27.47 2.54 -7.90
N ALA A 66 26.52 1.59 -7.84
CA ALA A 66 26.82 0.17 -7.69
C ALA A 66 27.43 -0.42 -8.98
N SER A 67 26.91 -0.05 -10.15
CA SER A 67 27.42 -0.50 -11.45
C SER A 67 28.80 0.06 -11.80
N LEU A 68 29.19 1.21 -11.25
CA LEU A 68 30.53 1.82 -11.40
C LEU A 68 31.58 1.21 -10.45
N ARG A 69 31.16 0.36 -9.51
CA ARG A 69 32.03 -0.33 -8.55
C ARG A 69 32.35 -1.78 -8.95
N GLU A 70 31.87 -2.23 -10.11
CA GLU A 70 32.25 -3.48 -10.80
C GLU A 70 33.34 -3.20 -11.85
#